data_AF-A0A7S1FA66-F1
#
_entry.id   AF-A0A7S1FA66-F1
#
_cell.length_a   1.000
_cell.length_b   1.000
_cell.length_c   1.000
_cell.angle_alpha   90.00
_cell.angle_beta   90.00
_cell.angle_gamma   90.00
#
_symmetry.space_group_name_H-M   'P 1'
#
loop_
_entity.id
_entity.type
_entity.pdbx_description
1 polymer ?
#
loop_
_entity_poly.entity_id
_entity_poly.type
_entity_poly.pdbx_seq_one_letter_code
_entity_poly.pdbx_strand_id
1 'polypeptide(L)'
;AFRFMQLREFSQRVMLPRPPDDGTAFSNAEVPPSLARPLRVSPAELKAASLKEATQRKQRPPPRRDVKGDPERGRAREFDRAHLQAVAEENGNLRKQLAAYAGEIDALRSTSSGDVGDLRKQLAAYAIEIDVLREERTSFERELKVMKEALRVAEEKLLRLNDERLREENERLQSRLQEDSSGNSPDADASLSDLRSRYTRKSAHVEELLNLVQSLCSALSVQQDSHIAQTQEYDDFVKSVRAQQNEARQWLDGAQMNSNVSSGMDGHFEELRRNHGQFAALKAREPVAHDHDHEEVSQLEGMVRGLQERCHSLESELQRVNGAQLARNNRRENRLKRNRFVIQGELTRERNIAREMHFCSGGFLLEKIRAHNGKREIRFVSITPDDFMLRWCKSLTSMSRRHSKFDLRDTIKLDYGIAARAYILFPDDVLPWMCFSVYNTRRSFDFICPDEDTARCFVLTLSRLCHDIQGAIQSTDKFKSAKGWCKVQYRCMREGKTLGRAMLEALRRGPAPPLQTSATRHTRAFRPLR
;
A
#
# COMPACT_ATOMS: atom_id res chain seq x y z
N ALA A 1 41.04 21.27 25.55
CA ALA A 1 42.01 20.20 25.91
C ALA A 1 41.66 19.49 27.24
N PHE A 2 40.41 19.07 27.46
CA PHE A 2 40.04 18.26 28.65
C PHE A 2 38.90 17.27 28.37
N ARG A 3 38.90 16.67 27.17
CA ARG A 3 37.88 15.68 26.77
C ARG A 3 38.41 14.68 25.72
N PHE A 4 39.61 14.13 25.96
CA PHE A 4 40.23 13.15 25.06
C PHE A 4 40.95 11.98 25.76
N MET A 5 40.64 11.70 27.02
CA MET A 5 41.18 10.53 27.73
C MET A 5 40.11 9.82 28.56
N GLN A 6 39.26 9.00 27.93
CA GLN A 6 38.52 7.94 28.64
C GLN A 6 37.93 6.84 27.76
N LEU A 7 38.50 6.56 26.58
CA LEU A 7 38.10 5.41 25.74
C LEU A 7 39.33 4.66 25.21
N ARG A 8 40.26 4.34 26.11
CA ARG A 8 41.42 3.52 25.78
C ARG A 8 41.76 2.55 26.90
N GLU A 9 40.80 1.72 27.28
CA GLU A 9 41.04 0.52 28.09
C GLU A 9 39.80 -0.37 28.06
N PHE A 10 39.70 -1.22 27.03
CA PHE A 10 39.10 -2.56 27.10
C PHE A 10 39.36 -3.28 25.77
N SER A 11 40.64 -3.47 25.45
CA SER A 11 41.08 -4.39 24.41
C SER A 11 42.24 -5.20 24.99
N GLN A 12 41.94 -6.39 25.50
CA GLN A 12 42.85 -7.55 25.46
C GLN A 12 42.14 -8.82 25.98
N ARG A 13 42.39 -9.91 25.25
CA ARG A 13 42.18 -11.34 25.58
C ARG A 13 40.77 -11.93 25.40
N VAL A 14 40.51 -12.42 24.19
CA VAL A 14 40.28 -13.86 23.96
C VAL A 14 40.90 -14.23 22.60
N MET A 15 41.94 -15.07 22.64
CA MET A 15 42.45 -15.80 21.48
C MET A 15 41.62 -17.05 21.21
N LEU A 16 41.68 -17.53 19.95
CA LEU A 16 41.45 -18.89 19.40
C LEU A 16 40.42 -18.89 18.23
N PRO A 17 40.48 -19.87 17.31
CA PRO A 17 41.56 -20.12 16.34
C PRO A 17 41.03 -20.15 14.89
N ARG A 18 41.93 -20.13 13.90
CA ARG A 18 41.61 -20.34 12.48
C ARG A 18 41.08 -21.77 12.24
N PRO A 19 40.09 -21.99 11.37
CA PRO A 19 39.82 -23.32 10.86
C PRO A 19 40.81 -23.70 9.74
N PRO A 20 41.14 -24.98 9.58
CA PRO A 20 41.99 -25.47 8.50
C PRO A 20 41.21 -25.60 7.20
N ASP A 21 41.94 -25.40 6.10
CA ASP A 21 41.62 -25.95 4.80
C ASP A 21 41.67 -27.47 4.89
N ASP A 22 40.60 -28.15 4.47
CA ASP A 22 40.66 -29.55 4.09
C ASP A 22 39.68 -29.79 2.94
N GLY A 23 40.25 -29.96 1.75
CA GLY A 23 39.61 -30.66 0.67
C GLY A 23 39.60 -32.15 0.99
N THR A 24 38.48 -32.82 0.70
CA THR A 24 38.47 -34.26 0.46
C THR A 24 37.30 -34.60 -0.43
N ALA A 25 37.65 -35.09 -1.62
CA ALA A 25 36.78 -35.83 -2.49
C ALA A 25 36.34 -37.12 -1.79
N PHE A 26 35.05 -37.45 -1.85
CA PHE A 26 34.61 -38.83 -1.74
C PHE A 26 33.46 -39.11 -2.71
N SER A 27 33.78 -40.04 -3.60
CA SER A 27 32.91 -40.88 -4.41
C SER A 27 31.82 -41.56 -3.60
N ASN A 28 30.61 -41.66 -4.16
CA ASN A 28 29.63 -42.71 -3.87
C ASN A 28 28.83 -42.93 -5.16
N ALA A 29 29.12 -43.98 -5.92
CA ALA A 29 28.65 -45.36 -5.74
C ALA A 29 27.19 -45.52 -6.20
N GLU A 30 27.07 -46.08 -7.41
CA GLU A 30 25.85 -46.59 -8.02
C GLU A 30 25.29 -47.78 -7.23
N VAL A 31 23.96 -47.82 -7.07
CA VAL A 31 23.17 -48.99 -6.64
C VAL A 31 21.80 -48.93 -7.37
N PRO A 32 21.20 -50.08 -7.79
CA PRO A 32 20.38 -50.20 -9.01
C PRO A 32 18.85 -50.10 -8.76
N PRO A 33 18.02 -50.12 -9.83
CA PRO A 33 16.57 -49.98 -9.71
C PRO A 33 15.88 -51.33 -9.60
N SER A 34 15.13 -51.58 -8.53
CA SER A 34 13.99 -52.50 -8.56
C SER A 34 13.04 -52.23 -7.38
N LEU A 35 11.77 -51.97 -7.69
CA LEU A 35 10.63 -52.82 -7.29
C LEU A 35 9.31 -52.07 -7.55
N ALA A 36 8.41 -52.82 -8.18
CA ALA A 36 7.14 -52.40 -8.72
C ALA A 36 6.18 -51.80 -7.68
N ARG A 37 5.40 -50.81 -8.12
CA ARG A 37 4.24 -50.27 -7.38
C ARG A 37 3.07 -51.26 -7.44
N PRO A 38 2.37 -51.53 -6.32
CA PRO A 38 1.06 -52.15 -6.38
C PRO A 38 -0.01 -51.11 -6.73
N LEU A 39 -0.92 -51.49 -7.62
CA LEU A 39 -2.12 -50.74 -8.00
C LEU A 39 -2.98 -50.48 -6.74
N ARG A 40 -3.15 -49.20 -6.40
CA ARG A 40 -4.11 -48.76 -5.36
C ARG A 40 -5.50 -48.74 -5.97
N VAL A 41 -6.33 -49.69 -5.57
CA VAL A 41 -7.79 -49.65 -5.77
C VAL A 41 -8.36 -48.50 -4.95
N SER A 42 -9.29 -47.74 -5.54
CA SER A 42 -9.82 -46.53 -4.91
C SER A 42 -10.77 -46.87 -3.74
N PRO A 43 -10.77 -46.11 -2.64
CA PRO A 43 -11.70 -46.29 -1.53
C PRO A 43 -13.19 -46.18 -1.92
N ALA A 44 -13.49 -45.63 -3.11
CA ALA A 44 -14.84 -45.52 -3.64
C ALA A 44 -15.39 -46.87 -4.14
N GLU A 45 -14.54 -47.75 -4.67
CA GLU A 45 -14.96 -49.06 -5.20
C GLU A 45 -15.25 -50.07 -4.09
N LEU A 46 -14.55 -49.98 -2.96
CA LEU A 46 -14.81 -50.82 -1.78
C LEU A 46 -16.15 -50.49 -1.09
N LYS A 47 -16.64 -49.25 -1.17
CA LYS A 47 -17.96 -48.87 -0.62
C LYS A 47 -19.12 -49.34 -1.51
N ALA A 48 -18.94 -49.39 -2.83
CA ALA A 48 -19.98 -49.86 -3.74
C ALA A 48 -20.21 -51.39 -3.65
N ALA A 49 -19.16 -52.17 -3.35
CA ALA A 49 -19.27 -53.61 -3.17
C ALA A 49 -19.99 -54.00 -1.87
N SER A 50 -19.72 -53.29 -0.76
CA SER A 50 -20.36 -53.54 0.54
C SER A 50 -21.86 -53.20 0.55
N LEU A 51 -22.29 -52.18 -0.20
CA LEU A 51 -23.71 -51.81 -0.26
C LEU A 51 -24.55 -52.85 -1.04
N LYS A 52 -23.98 -53.47 -2.08
CA LYS A 52 -24.66 -54.52 -2.86
C LYS A 52 -24.91 -55.78 -2.04
N GLU A 53 -23.98 -56.15 -1.17
CA GLU A 53 -24.10 -57.32 -0.29
C GLU A 53 -25.13 -57.11 0.83
N ALA A 54 -25.29 -55.88 1.32
CA ALA A 54 -26.30 -55.54 2.33
C ALA A 54 -27.74 -55.58 1.78
N THR A 55 -27.95 -55.28 0.50
CA THR A 55 -29.28 -55.38 -0.15
C THR A 55 -29.69 -56.83 -0.46
N GLN A 56 -28.76 -57.75 -0.67
CA GLN A 56 -29.08 -59.14 -1.01
C GLN A 56 -29.51 -59.99 0.21
N ARG A 57 -29.12 -59.61 1.44
CA ARG A 57 -29.52 -60.33 2.66
C ARG A 57 -30.94 -60.05 3.16
N LYS A 58 -31.68 -59.08 2.60
CA LYS A 58 -33.06 -58.75 3.00
C LYS A 58 -34.16 -59.47 2.19
N GLN A 59 -33.82 -60.34 1.24
CA GLN A 59 -34.80 -61.06 0.41
C GLN A 59 -35.04 -62.54 0.82
N ARG A 60 -34.84 -62.90 2.10
CA ARG A 60 -35.33 -64.21 2.58
C ARG A 60 -36.75 -64.06 3.12
N PRO A 61 -37.77 -64.71 2.52
CA PRO A 61 -39.13 -64.69 3.05
C PRO A 61 -39.14 -65.39 4.41
N PRO A 62 -39.78 -64.83 5.45
CA PRO A 62 -39.94 -65.54 6.71
C PRO A 62 -40.85 -66.77 6.52
N PRO A 63 -40.63 -67.85 7.31
CA PRO A 63 -41.42 -69.07 7.21
C PRO A 63 -42.90 -68.79 7.52
N ARG A 64 -43.78 -69.21 6.61
CA ARG A 64 -45.23 -69.15 6.79
C ARG A 64 -45.62 -70.07 7.95
N ARG A 65 -46.00 -69.48 9.09
CA ARG A 65 -46.78 -70.16 10.13
C ARG A 65 -48.25 -69.90 9.84
N ASP A 66 -48.95 -70.95 9.43
CA ASP A 66 -50.40 -70.97 9.27
C ASP A 66 -51.05 -70.91 10.66
N VAL A 67 -51.29 -69.71 11.15
CA VAL A 67 -52.05 -69.47 12.38
C VAL A 67 -53.51 -69.22 11.98
N LYS A 68 -54.38 -70.17 12.37
CA LYS A 68 -55.83 -70.10 12.20
C LYS A 68 -56.40 -68.83 12.83
N GLY A 69 -56.99 -68.02 11.95
CA GLY A 69 -58.04 -67.01 12.13
C GLY A 69 -58.32 -66.47 13.53
N ASP A 70 -57.72 -65.31 13.81
CA ASP A 70 -58.21 -64.40 14.84
C ASP A 70 -58.74 -63.12 14.14
N PRO A 71 -60.06 -62.87 14.12
CA PRO A 71 -60.67 -61.82 13.29
C PRO A 71 -60.24 -60.39 13.67
N GLU A 72 -59.70 -60.17 14.87
CA GLU A 72 -59.17 -58.85 15.27
C GLU A 72 -57.85 -58.49 14.55
N ARG A 73 -57.07 -59.48 14.10
CA ARG A 73 -55.83 -59.22 13.31
C ARG A 73 -56.12 -58.68 11.90
N GLY A 74 -57.34 -58.88 11.38
CA GLY A 74 -57.74 -58.33 10.09
C GLY A 74 -57.81 -56.80 10.11
N ARG A 75 -58.42 -56.23 11.16
CA ARG A 75 -58.60 -54.78 11.31
C ARG A 75 -57.28 -54.05 11.55
N ALA A 76 -56.37 -54.62 12.35
CA ALA A 76 -55.04 -54.06 12.56
C ALA A 76 -54.23 -53.99 11.25
N ARG A 77 -54.32 -55.02 10.40
CA ARG A 77 -53.64 -55.04 9.10
C ARG A 77 -54.22 -54.05 8.09
N GLU A 78 -55.54 -53.80 8.14
CA GLU A 78 -56.16 -52.78 7.30
C GLU A 78 -55.76 -51.37 7.72
N PHE A 79 -55.69 -51.09 9.02
CA PHE A 79 -55.19 -49.83 9.55
C PHE A 79 -53.73 -49.57 9.15
N ASP A 80 -52.86 -50.56 9.32
CA ASP A 80 -51.44 -50.46 8.92
C ASP A 80 -51.30 -50.22 7.40
N ARG A 81 -52.17 -50.82 6.59
CA ARG A 81 -52.15 -50.65 5.13
C ARG A 81 -52.58 -49.23 4.73
N ALA A 82 -53.63 -48.70 5.35
CA ALA A 82 -54.09 -47.33 5.10
C ALA A 82 -53.03 -46.30 5.54
N HIS A 83 -52.39 -46.52 6.69
CA HIS A 83 -51.32 -45.66 7.18
C HIS A 83 -50.09 -45.68 6.26
N LEU A 84 -49.64 -46.87 5.81
CA LEU A 84 -48.54 -46.99 4.87
C LEU A 84 -48.85 -46.34 3.51
N GLN A 85 -50.10 -46.40 3.05
CA GLN A 85 -50.51 -45.73 1.82
C GLN A 85 -50.47 -44.20 1.97
N ALA A 86 -50.97 -43.66 3.09
CA ALA A 86 -50.91 -42.22 3.38
C ALA A 86 -49.44 -41.72 3.44
N VAL A 87 -48.55 -42.47 4.10
CA VAL A 87 -47.12 -42.15 4.16
C VAL A 87 -46.46 -42.23 2.78
N ALA A 88 -46.88 -43.17 1.92
CA ALA A 88 -46.36 -43.26 0.55
C ALA A 88 -46.81 -42.07 -0.32
N GLU A 89 -48.05 -41.62 -0.17
CA GLU A 89 -48.59 -40.44 -0.85
C GLU A 89 -47.90 -39.15 -0.39
N GLU A 90 -47.70 -38.98 0.92
CA GLU A 90 -46.95 -37.84 1.49
C GLU A 90 -45.51 -37.80 0.96
N ASN A 91 -44.81 -38.94 0.97
CA ASN A 91 -43.47 -39.04 0.40
C ASN A 91 -43.45 -38.73 -1.11
N GLY A 92 -44.49 -39.13 -1.84
CA GLY A 92 -44.67 -38.77 -3.24
C GLY A 92 -44.80 -37.26 -3.44
N ASN A 93 -45.57 -36.59 -2.60
CA ASN A 93 -45.76 -35.13 -2.66
C ASN A 93 -44.49 -34.37 -2.27
N LEU A 94 -43.78 -34.80 -1.23
CA LEU A 94 -42.50 -34.20 -0.84
C LEU A 94 -41.45 -34.32 -1.95
N ARG A 95 -41.38 -35.47 -2.64
CA ARG A 95 -40.48 -35.63 -3.80
C ARG A 95 -40.82 -34.68 -4.95
N LYS A 96 -42.11 -34.46 -5.22
CA LYS A 96 -42.56 -33.48 -6.23
C LYS A 96 -42.18 -32.05 -5.85
N GLN A 97 -42.36 -31.67 -4.58
CA GLN A 97 -41.96 -30.34 -4.09
C GLN A 97 -40.44 -30.13 -4.17
N LEU A 98 -39.65 -31.12 -3.75
CA LEU A 98 -38.19 -31.06 -3.85
C LEU A 98 -37.71 -30.97 -5.31
N ALA A 99 -38.36 -31.69 -6.22
CA ALA A 99 -38.06 -31.57 -7.65
C ALA A 99 -38.39 -30.18 -8.21
N ALA A 100 -39.51 -29.57 -7.78
CA ALA A 100 -39.88 -28.21 -8.18
C ALA A 100 -38.86 -27.17 -7.67
N TYR A 101 -38.46 -27.25 -6.39
CA TYR A 101 -37.43 -26.36 -5.83
C TYR A 101 -36.06 -26.54 -6.49
N ALA A 102 -35.69 -27.76 -6.86
CA ALA A 102 -34.46 -27.99 -7.62
C ALA A 102 -34.49 -27.26 -8.97
N GLY A 103 -35.62 -27.31 -9.68
CA GLY A 103 -35.80 -26.57 -10.93
C GLY A 103 -35.74 -25.04 -10.76
N GLU A 104 -36.33 -24.50 -9.69
CA GLU A 104 -36.27 -23.07 -9.38
C GLU A 104 -34.84 -22.61 -9.04
N ILE A 105 -34.10 -23.42 -8.27
CA ILE A 105 -32.68 -23.15 -7.96
C ILE A 105 -31.84 -23.12 -9.24
N ASP A 106 -32.05 -24.06 -10.17
CA ASP A 106 -31.32 -24.10 -11.44
C ASP A 106 -31.69 -22.94 -12.38
N ALA A 107 -32.95 -22.49 -12.37
CA ALA A 107 -33.37 -21.29 -13.08
C ALA A 107 -32.68 -20.03 -12.52
N LEU A 108 -32.65 -19.87 -11.19
CA LEU A 108 -31.99 -18.74 -10.53
C LEU A 108 -30.47 -18.74 -10.74
N ARG A 109 -29.84 -19.92 -10.77
CA ARG A 109 -28.41 -20.06 -11.11
C ARG A 109 -28.13 -19.64 -12.55
N SER A 110 -29.01 -20.02 -13.48
CA SER A 110 -28.88 -19.68 -14.90
C SER A 110 -28.98 -18.17 -15.12
N THR A 111 -29.98 -17.50 -14.53
CA THR A 111 -30.10 -16.03 -14.63
C THR A 111 -28.94 -15.31 -13.95
N SER A 112 -28.54 -15.76 -12.75
CA SER A 112 -27.41 -15.13 -12.03
C SER A 112 -26.08 -15.27 -12.78
N SER A 113 -25.87 -16.35 -13.54
CA SER A 113 -24.64 -16.55 -14.31
C SER A 113 -24.49 -15.57 -15.49
N GLY A 114 -25.60 -15.16 -16.11
CA GLY A 114 -25.61 -14.19 -17.21
C GLY A 114 -25.20 -12.80 -16.73
N ASP A 115 -25.83 -12.32 -15.65
CA ASP A 115 -25.58 -10.99 -15.08
C ASP A 115 -24.13 -10.85 -14.57
N VAL A 116 -23.59 -11.90 -13.95
CA VAL A 116 -22.19 -11.92 -13.51
C VAL A 116 -21.24 -11.89 -14.70
N GLY A 117 -21.60 -12.52 -15.82
CA GLY A 117 -20.83 -12.48 -17.06
C GLY A 117 -20.74 -11.07 -17.65
N ASP A 118 -21.86 -10.36 -17.73
CA ASP A 118 -21.90 -9.02 -18.29
C ASP A 118 -21.24 -7.98 -17.37
N LEU A 119 -21.38 -8.12 -16.05
CA LEU A 119 -20.66 -7.29 -15.08
C LEU A 119 -19.15 -7.51 -15.17
N ARG A 120 -18.68 -8.75 -15.38
CA ARG A 120 -17.26 -9.04 -15.61
C ARG A 120 -16.74 -8.40 -16.90
N LYS A 121 -17.52 -8.43 -17.99
CA LYS A 121 -17.15 -7.75 -19.25
C LYS A 121 -17.05 -6.24 -19.04
N GLN A 122 -17.99 -5.63 -18.32
CA GLN A 122 -17.94 -4.20 -18.00
C GLN A 122 -16.74 -3.84 -17.12
N LEU A 123 -16.45 -4.64 -16.08
CA LEU A 123 -15.27 -4.43 -15.24
C LEU A 123 -13.96 -4.59 -16.02
N ALA A 124 -13.89 -5.55 -16.96
CA ALA A 124 -12.74 -5.71 -17.84
C ALA A 124 -12.58 -4.51 -18.79
N ALA A 125 -13.67 -4.00 -19.37
CA ALA A 125 -13.64 -2.81 -20.21
C ALA A 125 -13.17 -1.56 -19.44
N TYR A 126 -13.66 -1.35 -18.21
CA TYR A 126 -13.19 -0.26 -17.35
C TYR A 126 -11.73 -0.41 -16.92
N ALA A 127 -11.25 -1.64 -16.71
CA ALA A 127 -9.85 -1.87 -16.40
C ALA A 127 -8.93 -1.43 -17.57
N ILE A 128 -9.31 -1.76 -18.80
CA ILE A 128 -8.60 -1.33 -20.02
C ILE A 128 -8.63 0.20 -20.15
N GLU A 129 -9.79 0.83 -19.98
CA GLU A 129 -9.92 2.30 -20.04
C GLU A 129 -9.04 2.99 -18.98
N ILE A 130 -8.98 2.46 -17.75
CA ILE A 130 -8.11 2.98 -16.69
C ILE A 130 -6.64 2.85 -17.07
N ASP A 131 -6.22 1.73 -17.67
CA ASP A 131 -4.82 1.53 -18.06
C ASP A 131 -4.42 2.44 -19.23
N VAL A 132 -5.30 2.66 -20.21
CA VAL A 132 -5.10 3.67 -21.29
C VAL A 132 -4.94 5.07 -20.70
N LEU A 133 -5.85 5.49 -19.81
CA LEU A 133 -5.79 6.80 -19.17
C LEU A 133 -4.53 6.99 -18.31
N ARG A 134 -4.02 5.91 -17.70
CA ARG A 134 -2.73 5.94 -16.98
C ARG A 134 -1.55 6.10 -17.91
N GLU A 135 -1.55 5.40 -19.04
CA GLU A 135 -0.50 5.52 -20.04
C GLU A 135 -0.45 6.94 -20.62
N GLU A 136 -1.60 7.48 -21.05
CA GLU A 136 -1.75 8.86 -21.53
C GLU A 136 -1.24 9.86 -20.49
N ARG A 137 -1.66 9.71 -19.23
CA ARG A 137 -1.17 10.56 -18.14
C ARG A 137 0.35 10.50 -18.00
N THR A 138 0.95 9.31 -17.98
CA THR A 138 2.41 9.20 -17.88
C THR A 138 3.13 9.77 -19.11
N SER A 139 2.48 9.74 -20.28
CA SER A 139 2.99 10.38 -21.49
C SER A 139 3.01 11.90 -21.32
N PHE A 140 1.89 12.49 -20.88
CA PHE A 140 1.80 13.92 -20.60
C PHE A 140 2.77 14.38 -19.51
N GLU A 141 2.94 13.62 -18.43
CA GLU A 141 3.92 13.94 -17.38
C GLU A 141 5.36 13.92 -17.91
N ARG A 142 5.68 12.99 -18.83
CA ARG A 142 6.99 12.93 -19.49
C ARG A 142 7.20 14.12 -20.42
N GLU A 143 6.21 14.45 -21.26
CA GLU A 143 6.26 15.60 -22.16
C GLU A 143 6.40 16.91 -21.40
N LEU A 144 5.61 17.10 -20.34
CA LEU A 144 5.65 18.28 -19.49
C LEU A 144 7.01 18.42 -18.80
N LYS A 145 7.61 17.32 -18.36
CA LYS A 145 8.97 17.32 -17.79
C LYS A 145 10.02 17.72 -18.83
N VAL A 146 9.94 17.20 -20.06
CA VAL A 146 10.85 17.57 -21.15
C VAL A 146 10.71 19.05 -21.51
N MET A 147 9.47 19.55 -21.58
CA MET A 147 9.20 20.96 -21.86
C MET A 147 9.70 21.89 -20.75
N LYS A 148 9.50 21.54 -19.46
CA LYS A 148 10.03 22.31 -18.33
C LYS A 148 11.55 22.39 -18.34
N GLU A 149 12.24 21.30 -18.69
CA GLU A 149 13.70 21.32 -18.80
C GLU A 149 14.17 22.16 -19.99
N ALA A 150 13.48 22.07 -21.13
CA ALA A 150 13.77 22.91 -22.29
C ALA A 150 13.59 24.41 -21.97
N LEU A 151 12.54 24.76 -21.22
CA LEU A 151 12.31 26.12 -20.73
C LEU A 151 13.45 26.57 -19.81
N ARG A 152 13.84 25.75 -18.83
CA ARG A 152 14.94 26.06 -17.90
C ARG A 152 16.26 26.32 -18.64
N VAL A 153 16.58 25.51 -19.65
CA VAL A 153 17.79 25.68 -20.47
C VAL A 153 17.74 26.97 -21.29
N ALA A 154 16.57 27.30 -21.86
CA ALA A 154 16.39 28.54 -22.61
C ALA A 154 16.51 29.78 -21.70
N GLU A 155 15.91 29.75 -20.50
CA GLU A 155 16.04 30.81 -19.49
C GLU A 155 17.49 31.01 -19.06
N GLU A 156 18.24 29.92 -18.82
CA GLU A 156 19.66 29.97 -18.47
C GLU A 156 20.50 30.58 -19.62
N LYS A 157 20.20 30.23 -20.88
CA LYS A 157 20.87 30.81 -22.06
C LYS A 157 20.58 32.30 -22.19
N LEU A 158 19.33 32.73 -22.01
CA LEU A 158 18.95 34.15 -22.03
C LEU A 158 19.64 34.95 -20.93
N LEU A 159 19.76 34.39 -19.73
CA LEU A 159 20.42 35.06 -18.62
C LEU A 159 21.92 35.27 -18.89
N ARG A 160 22.60 34.27 -19.47
CA ARG A 160 24.01 34.39 -19.88
C ARG A 160 24.21 35.46 -20.96
N LEU A 161 23.37 35.48 -22.00
CA LEU A 161 23.44 36.49 -23.06
C LEU A 161 23.19 37.91 -22.51
N ASN A 162 22.28 38.05 -21.53
CA ASN A 162 22.03 39.34 -20.89
C ASN A 162 23.21 39.80 -20.03
N ASP A 163 23.84 38.90 -19.28
CA ASP A 163 25.05 39.18 -18.50
C ASP A 163 26.23 39.60 -19.39
N GLU A 164 26.42 38.93 -20.53
CA GLU A 164 27.43 39.30 -21.53
C GLU A 164 27.17 40.69 -22.11
N ARG A 165 25.93 40.97 -22.52
CA ARG A 165 25.54 42.30 -23.01
C ARG A 165 25.76 43.41 -21.97
N LEU A 166 25.46 43.13 -20.69
CA LEU A 166 25.70 44.08 -19.59
C LEU A 166 27.20 44.31 -19.34
N ARG A 167 28.04 43.28 -19.50
CA ARG A 167 29.51 43.43 -19.43
C ARG A 167 30.01 44.31 -20.58
N GLU A 168 29.60 44.05 -21.81
CA GLU A 168 29.99 44.85 -22.98
C GLU A 168 29.55 46.32 -22.86
N GLU A 169 28.34 46.58 -22.37
CA GLU A 169 27.86 47.96 -22.15
C GLU A 169 28.67 48.66 -21.06
N ASN A 170 29.00 47.97 -19.97
CA ASN A 170 29.86 48.51 -18.91
C ASN A 170 31.28 48.79 -19.39
N GLU A 171 31.89 47.90 -20.18
CA GLU A 171 33.21 48.12 -20.77
C GLU A 171 33.20 49.34 -21.71
N ARG A 172 32.16 49.47 -22.55
CA ARG A 172 31.98 50.67 -23.40
C ARG A 172 31.86 51.96 -22.60
N LEU A 173 31.13 51.93 -21.48
CA LEU A 173 31.00 53.09 -20.59
C LEU A 173 32.31 53.42 -19.88
N GLN A 174 33.08 52.41 -19.44
CA GLN A 174 34.39 52.62 -18.83
C GLN A 174 35.40 53.22 -19.81
N SER A 175 35.43 52.74 -21.06
CA SER A 175 36.29 53.32 -22.10
C SER A 175 35.96 54.79 -22.36
N ARG A 176 34.67 55.15 -22.44
CA ARG A 176 34.24 56.55 -22.58
C ARG A 176 34.66 57.42 -21.39
N LEU A 177 34.50 56.90 -20.17
CA LEU A 177 34.94 57.63 -18.96
C LEU A 177 36.46 57.85 -18.93
N GLN A 178 37.25 56.89 -19.41
CA GLN A 178 38.70 57.05 -19.53
C GLN A 178 39.07 58.11 -20.58
N GLU A 179 38.41 58.11 -21.74
CA GLU A 179 38.60 59.14 -22.78
C GLU A 179 38.27 60.54 -22.25
N ASP A 180 37.12 60.71 -21.59
CA ASP A 180 36.67 62.00 -21.04
C ASP A 180 37.55 62.49 -19.88
N SER A 181 38.13 61.59 -19.07
CA SER A 181 38.99 61.96 -17.95
C SER A 181 40.32 62.63 -18.35
N SER A 182 40.70 62.54 -19.63
CA SER A 182 41.92 63.15 -20.16
C SER A 182 41.73 64.61 -20.63
N GLY A 183 40.48 65.07 -20.76
CA GLY A 183 40.15 66.43 -21.16
C GLY A 183 39.70 67.29 -19.98
N ASN A 184 40.50 68.26 -19.55
CA ASN A 184 40.09 69.29 -18.58
C ASN A 184 39.04 70.23 -19.22
N SER A 185 37.81 69.75 -19.38
CA SER A 185 36.67 70.53 -19.87
C SER A 185 35.83 71.01 -18.69
N PRO A 186 35.60 72.32 -18.53
CA PRO A 186 34.71 72.87 -17.50
C PRO A 186 33.22 72.48 -17.68
N ASP A 187 32.87 71.78 -18.77
CA ASP A 187 31.53 71.23 -19.02
C ASP A 187 31.29 69.87 -18.32
N ALA A 188 32.32 69.34 -17.64
CA ALA A 188 32.29 68.04 -16.95
C ALA A 188 31.28 68.00 -15.78
N ASP A 189 31.07 69.12 -15.08
CA ASP A 189 30.13 69.17 -13.94
C ASP A 189 28.66 69.10 -14.38
N ALA A 190 28.32 69.71 -15.52
CA ALA A 190 26.98 69.59 -16.10
C ALA A 190 26.71 68.15 -16.58
N SER A 191 27.70 67.53 -17.23
CA SER A 191 27.64 66.12 -17.63
C SER A 191 27.53 65.18 -16.43
N LEU A 192 28.26 65.42 -15.33
CA LEU A 192 28.17 64.61 -14.10
C LEU A 192 26.80 64.69 -13.42
N SER A 193 26.18 65.88 -13.43
CA SER A 193 24.83 66.09 -12.90
C SER A 193 23.76 65.33 -13.70
N ASP A 194 23.85 65.38 -15.04
CA ASP A 194 22.96 64.62 -15.92
C ASP A 194 23.21 63.11 -15.77
N LEU A 195 24.47 62.68 -15.65
CA LEU A 195 24.80 61.26 -15.42
C LEU A 195 24.23 60.75 -14.10
N ARG A 196 24.30 61.53 -13.02
CA ARG A 196 23.68 61.21 -11.72
C ARG A 196 22.16 61.13 -11.81
N SER A 197 21.54 62.02 -12.56
CA SER A 197 20.08 62.01 -12.78
C SER A 197 19.64 60.79 -13.60
N ARG A 198 20.42 60.39 -14.61
CA ARG A 198 20.19 59.14 -15.36
C ARG A 198 20.43 57.91 -14.49
N TYR A 199 21.47 57.92 -13.66
CA TYR A 199 21.77 56.82 -12.74
C TYR A 199 20.68 56.63 -11.69
N THR A 200 20.17 57.71 -11.08
CA THR A 200 19.08 57.64 -10.10
C THR A 200 17.78 57.13 -10.74
N ARG A 201 17.42 57.57 -11.96
CA ARG A 201 16.30 56.98 -12.72
C ARG A 201 16.50 55.50 -13.02
N LYS A 202 17.69 55.11 -13.47
CA LYS A 202 18.00 53.69 -13.72
C LYS A 202 17.94 52.86 -12.43
N SER A 203 18.45 53.39 -11.32
CA SER A 203 18.40 52.73 -10.00
C SER A 203 16.96 52.55 -9.51
N ALA A 204 16.11 53.57 -9.65
CA ALA A 204 14.69 53.46 -9.31
C ALA A 204 13.97 52.42 -10.18
N HIS A 205 14.29 52.37 -11.48
CA HIS A 205 13.75 51.37 -12.39
C HIS A 205 14.24 49.94 -12.04
N VAL A 206 15.50 49.79 -11.62
CA VAL A 206 16.03 48.50 -11.14
C VAL A 206 15.33 48.06 -9.85
N GLU A 207 15.06 48.97 -8.90
CA GLU A 207 14.26 48.64 -7.71
C GLU A 207 12.83 48.21 -8.06
N GLU A 208 12.19 48.87 -9.03
CA GLU A 208 10.86 48.49 -9.52
C GLU A 208 10.87 47.08 -10.14
N LEU A 209 11.88 46.77 -10.96
CA LEU A 209 12.08 45.44 -11.53
C LEU A 209 12.36 44.38 -10.45
N LEU A 210 13.18 44.70 -9.44
CA LEU A 210 13.44 43.79 -8.31
C LEU A 210 12.17 43.49 -7.52
N ASN A 211 11.31 44.49 -7.30
CA ASN A 211 10.00 44.29 -6.66
C ASN A 211 9.08 43.41 -7.50
N LEU A 212 9.09 43.58 -8.82
CA LEU A 212 8.33 42.72 -9.74
C LEU A 212 8.83 41.28 -9.70
N VAL A 213 10.15 41.06 -9.76
CA VAL A 213 10.78 39.74 -9.65
C VAL A 213 10.45 39.09 -8.31
N GLN A 214 10.52 39.84 -7.21
CA GLN A 214 10.15 39.34 -5.88
C GLN A 214 8.68 38.90 -5.81
N SER A 215 7.78 39.65 -6.45
CA SER A 215 6.36 39.29 -6.56
C SER A 215 6.18 38.01 -7.39
N LEU A 216 6.89 37.87 -8.51
CA LEU A 216 6.87 36.68 -9.35
C LEU A 216 7.45 35.46 -8.63
N CYS A 217 8.57 35.60 -7.90
CA CYS A 217 9.13 34.53 -7.09
C CYS A 217 8.16 34.08 -5.98
N SER A 218 7.46 35.02 -5.36
CA SER A 218 6.43 34.72 -4.34
C SER A 218 5.25 33.95 -4.95
N ALA A 219 4.77 34.38 -6.13
CA ALA A 219 3.71 33.67 -6.86
C ALA A 219 4.16 32.27 -7.31
N LEU A 220 5.39 32.14 -7.81
CA LEU A 220 5.98 30.86 -8.20
C LEU A 220 6.12 29.91 -7.01
N SER A 221 6.54 30.40 -5.83
CA SER A 221 6.62 29.61 -4.61
C SER A 221 5.24 29.07 -4.21
N VAL A 222 4.21 29.92 -4.25
CA VAL A 222 2.82 29.49 -3.97
C VAL A 222 2.36 28.43 -4.97
N GLN A 223 2.69 28.59 -6.25
CA GLN A 223 2.35 27.62 -7.29
C GLN A 223 3.11 26.29 -7.11
N GLN A 224 4.39 26.34 -6.73
CA GLN A 224 5.21 25.16 -6.43
C GLN A 224 4.66 24.39 -5.22
N ASP A 225 4.31 25.08 -4.14
CA ASP A 225 3.70 24.48 -2.95
C ASP A 225 2.35 23.82 -3.29
N SER A 226 1.53 24.49 -4.12
CA SER A 226 0.28 23.92 -4.63
C SER A 226 0.53 22.66 -5.48
N HIS A 227 1.56 22.66 -6.33
CA HIS A 227 1.89 21.49 -7.15
C HIS A 227 2.43 20.33 -6.30
N ILE A 228 3.23 20.61 -5.27
CA ILE A 228 3.70 19.60 -4.31
C ILE A 228 2.50 18.96 -3.60
N ALA A 229 1.55 19.77 -3.13
CA ALA A 229 0.32 19.28 -2.50
C ALA A 229 -0.48 18.39 -3.47
N GLN A 230 -0.69 18.82 -4.72
CA GLN A 230 -1.36 18.02 -5.74
C GLN A 230 -0.63 16.70 -6.05
N THR A 231 0.70 16.73 -6.06
CA THR A 231 1.51 15.53 -6.33
C THR A 231 1.40 14.52 -5.17
N GLN A 232 1.34 15.01 -3.92
CA GLN A 232 1.10 14.19 -2.74
C GLN A 232 -0.31 13.57 -2.75
N GLU A 233 -1.33 14.38 -3.03
CA GLU A 233 -2.72 13.89 -3.18
C GLU A 233 -2.83 12.83 -4.28
N TYR A 234 -2.12 13.02 -5.40
CA TYR A 234 -2.09 12.03 -6.45
C TYR A 234 -1.37 10.75 -6.04
N ASP A 235 -0.24 10.83 -5.34
CA ASP A 235 0.47 9.64 -4.86
C ASP A 235 -0.41 8.81 -3.90
N ASP A 236 -1.15 9.48 -3.01
CA ASP A 236 -2.11 8.82 -2.13
C ASP A 236 -3.28 8.21 -2.90
N PHE A 237 -3.77 8.88 -3.95
CA PHE A 237 -4.75 8.31 -4.87
C PHE A 237 -4.20 7.06 -5.58
N VAL A 238 -2.98 7.09 -6.13
CA VAL A 238 -2.35 5.94 -6.79
C VAL A 238 -2.19 4.78 -5.82
N LYS A 239 -1.75 5.03 -4.58
CA LYS A 239 -1.67 3.99 -3.53
C LYS A 239 -3.04 3.38 -3.27
N SER A 240 -4.09 4.19 -3.18
CA SER A 240 -5.46 3.70 -3.01
C SER A 240 -5.92 2.85 -4.20
N VAL A 241 -5.67 3.28 -5.43
CA VAL A 241 -6.05 2.49 -6.62
C VAL A 241 -5.24 1.20 -6.73
N ARG A 242 -3.93 1.22 -6.43
CA ARG A 242 -3.10 0.01 -6.36
C ARG A 242 -3.61 -0.95 -5.29
N ALA A 243 -4.03 -0.45 -4.13
CA ALA A 243 -4.65 -1.27 -3.10
C ALA A 243 -5.93 -1.95 -3.61
N GLN A 244 -6.79 -1.20 -4.31
CA GLN A 244 -8.02 -1.76 -4.91
C GLN A 244 -7.72 -2.74 -6.04
N GLN A 245 -6.73 -2.48 -6.88
CA GLN A 245 -6.32 -3.40 -7.95
C GLN A 245 -5.72 -4.69 -7.40
N ASN A 246 -4.92 -4.60 -6.33
CA ASN A 246 -4.41 -5.78 -5.64
C ASN A 246 -5.53 -6.59 -5.01
N GLU A 247 -6.53 -5.94 -4.41
CA GLU A 247 -7.73 -6.61 -3.91
C GLU A 247 -8.49 -7.30 -5.05
N ALA A 248 -8.74 -6.62 -6.16
CA ALA A 248 -9.41 -7.19 -7.33
C ALA A 248 -8.62 -8.35 -7.96
N ARG A 249 -7.27 -8.26 -8.02
CA ARG A 249 -6.41 -9.38 -8.43
C ARG A 249 -6.51 -10.56 -7.49
N GLN A 250 -6.50 -10.33 -6.18
CA GLN A 250 -6.70 -11.41 -5.20
C GLN A 250 -8.05 -12.11 -5.37
N TRP A 251 -9.11 -11.35 -5.69
CA TRP A 251 -10.42 -11.92 -6.05
C TRP A 251 -10.37 -12.74 -7.35
N LEU A 252 -9.67 -12.25 -8.37
CA LEU A 252 -9.50 -12.95 -9.65
C LEU A 252 -8.63 -14.20 -9.52
N ASP A 253 -7.53 -14.15 -8.76
CA ASP A 253 -6.65 -15.28 -8.48
C ASP A 253 -7.40 -16.34 -7.65
N GLY A 254 -8.20 -15.91 -6.68
CA GLY A 254 -9.12 -16.78 -5.95
C GLY A 254 -10.19 -17.43 -6.84
N ALA A 255 -10.61 -16.76 -7.91
CA ALA A 255 -11.52 -17.30 -8.91
C ALA A 255 -10.81 -18.18 -9.98
N GLN A 256 -9.56 -17.88 -10.34
CA GLN A 256 -8.74 -18.62 -11.30
C GLN A 256 -8.23 -19.95 -10.74
N MET A 257 -8.10 -20.08 -9.41
CA MET A 257 -7.86 -21.37 -8.75
C MET A 257 -8.99 -22.41 -8.99
N ASN A 258 -10.06 -22.04 -9.71
CA ASN A 258 -11.13 -22.92 -10.17
C ASN A 258 -11.27 -23.05 -11.72
N SER A 259 -10.31 -22.62 -12.54
CA SER A 259 -10.36 -22.94 -13.98
C SER A 259 -9.00 -23.08 -14.66
N ASN A 260 -8.77 -24.25 -15.25
CA ASN A 260 -7.70 -24.57 -16.19
C ASN A 260 -7.82 -23.74 -17.48
N VAL A 261 -7.43 -22.47 -17.51
CA VAL A 261 -7.07 -21.77 -18.76
C VAL A 261 -6.08 -20.64 -18.46
N SER A 262 -4.81 -20.77 -18.88
CA SER A 262 -3.89 -19.64 -19.02
C SER A 262 -2.72 -20.02 -19.93
N SER A 263 -2.83 -19.67 -21.21
CA SER A 263 -1.76 -19.83 -22.22
C SER A 263 -1.71 -18.66 -23.21
N GLY A 264 -2.30 -17.50 -22.88
CA GLY A 264 -2.58 -16.45 -23.87
C GLY A 264 -1.94 -15.08 -23.65
N MET A 265 -1.23 -14.82 -22.54
CA MET A 265 -0.81 -13.44 -22.19
C MET A 265 0.67 -13.11 -22.41
N ASP A 266 1.51 -14.06 -22.83
CA ASP A 266 2.94 -13.79 -23.05
C ASP A 266 3.23 -12.95 -24.31
N GLY A 267 2.28 -12.83 -25.25
CA GLY A 267 2.45 -12.09 -26.50
C GLY A 267 2.46 -10.56 -26.36
N HIS A 268 1.77 -9.99 -25.37
CA HIS A 268 1.64 -8.53 -25.26
C HIS A 268 2.80 -7.84 -24.54
N PHE A 269 3.62 -8.58 -23.76
CA PHE A 269 4.78 -8.01 -23.07
C PHE A 269 6.01 -7.82 -23.97
N GLU A 270 6.12 -8.56 -25.08
CA GLU A 270 7.20 -8.35 -26.06
C GLU A 270 6.99 -7.13 -26.96
N GLU A 271 5.73 -6.75 -27.20
CA GLU A 271 5.38 -5.60 -28.06
C GLU A 271 5.70 -4.25 -27.38
N LEU A 272 5.42 -4.13 -26.08
CA LEU A 272 5.83 -2.96 -25.28
C LEU A 272 7.36 -2.81 -25.17
N ARG A 273 8.11 -3.93 -25.22
CA ARG A 273 9.57 -3.91 -25.15
C ARG A 273 10.21 -3.45 -26.46
N ARG A 274 9.57 -3.70 -27.62
CA ARG A 274 9.99 -3.17 -28.94
C ARG A 274 9.79 -1.66 -29.05
N ASN A 275 8.68 -1.12 -28.55
CA ASN A 275 8.37 0.30 -28.67
C ASN A 275 9.30 1.19 -27.81
N HIS A 276 9.86 0.66 -26.72
CA HIS A 276 10.81 1.39 -25.88
C HIS A 276 12.21 1.54 -26.53
N GLY A 277 12.60 0.61 -27.41
CA GLY A 277 13.86 0.68 -28.16
C GLY A 277 13.88 1.74 -29.26
N GLN A 278 12.71 2.08 -29.83
CA GLN A 278 12.59 3.06 -30.92
C GLN A 278 12.73 4.51 -30.42
N PHE A 279 12.38 4.79 -29.16
CA PHE A 279 12.54 6.12 -28.54
C PHE A 279 13.99 6.46 -28.16
N ALA A 280 14.83 5.45 -27.89
CA ALA A 280 16.25 5.67 -27.57
C ALA A 280 17.08 6.08 -28.80
N ALA A 281 16.65 5.71 -30.01
CA ALA A 281 17.35 6.01 -31.26
C ALA A 281 17.14 7.45 -31.76
N LEU A 282 16.09 8.14 -31.32
CA LEU A 282 15.78 9.52 -31.74
C LEU A 282 16.55 10.60 -30.95
N LYS A 283 17.31 10.21 -29.92
CA LYS A 283 18.06 11.14 -29.05
C LYS A 283 19.52 11.36 -29.47
N ALA A 284 19.95 10.80 -30.60
CA ALA A 284 21.36 10.76 -31.04
C ALA A 284 21.67 11.60 -32.30
N ARG A 285 20.97 12.72 -32.53
CA ARG A 285 21.29 13.65 -33.62
C ARG A 285 21.45 15.08 -33.09
N GLU A 286 22.70 15.48 -32.92
CA GLU A 286 23.13 16.89 -32.91
C GLU A 286 23.73 17.24 -34.28
N PRO A 287 23.58 18.50 -34.71
CA PRO A 287 24.65 19.13 -35.50
C PRO A 287 25.05 20.53 -35.00
N VAL A 288 26.38 20.68 -34.88
CA VAL A 288 27.32 21.70 -35.40
C VAL A 288 26.88 23.19 -35.55
N ALA A 289 27.81 24.04 -35.09
CA ALA A 289 27.91 25.50 -35.03
C ALA A 289 27.75 26.31 -36.34
N HIS A 290 27.23 27.55 -36.24
CA HIS A 290 28.00 28.82 -36.37
C HIS A 290 27.10 30.09 -36.26
N ASP A 291 27.64 31.11 -35.59
CA ASP A 291 27.47 32.58 -35.71
C ASP A 291 26.18 33.14 -36.31
N HIS A 292 25.14 33.42 -35.50
CA HIS A 292 24.03 34.35 -35.84
C HIS A 292 23.27 34.83 -34.58
N ASP A 293 23.95 35.59 -33.71
CA ASP A 293 23.50 35.88 -32.33
C ASP A 293 22.23 36.75 -32.19
N HIS A 294 21.74 37.38 -33.25
CA HIS A 294 20.53 38.22 -33.17
C HIS A 294 19.26 37.56 -33.73
N GLU A 295 19.38 36.73 -34.75
CA GLU A 295 18.24 35.97 -35.27
C GLU A 295 17.94 34.78 -34.37
N GLU A 296 18.97 34.21 -33.73
CA GLU A 296 18.84 33.10 -32.79
C GLU A 296 18.09 33.50 -31.51
N VAL A 297 18.33 34.70 -30.96
CA VAL A 297 17.58 35.18 -29.78
C VAL A 297 16.10 35.36 -30.11
N SER A 298 15.78 35.94 -31.26
CA SER A 298 14.38 36.12 -31.69
C SER A 298 13.68 34.77 -31.96
N GLN A 299 14.39 33.81 -32.55
CA GLN A 299 13.90 32.44 -32.73
C GLN A 299 13.72 31.70 -31.39
N LEU A 300 14.66 31.85 -30.45
CA LEU A 300 14.57 31.27 -29.11
C LEU A 300 13.42 31.88 -28.31
N GLU A 301 13.22 33.19 -28.36
CA GLU A 301 12.07 33.87 -27.75
C GLU A 301 10.74 33.38 -28.33
N GLY A 302 10.69 33.19 -29.66
CA GLY A 302 9.55 32.58 -30.34
C GLY A 302 9.27 31.14 -29.88
N MET A 303 10.32 30.31 -29.73
CA MET A 303 10.17 28.95 -29.22
C MET A 303 9.74 28.91 -27.75
N VAL A 304 10.30 29.77 -26.90
CA VAL A 304 9.92 29.86 -25.48
C VAL A 304 8.44 30.21 -25.36
N ARG A 305 7.97 31.20 -26.13
CA ARG A 305 6.55 31.59 -26.15
C ARG A 305 5.65 30.44 -26.61
N GLY A 306 6.02 29.76 -27.70
CA GLY A 306 5.28 28.61 -28.21
C GLY A 306 5.26 27.41 -27.24
N LEU A 307 6.35 27.18 -26.51
CA LEU A 307 6.41 26.14 -25.46
C LEU A 307 5.58 26.54 -24.24
N GLN A 308 5.60 27.81 -23.82
CA GLN A 308 4.77 28.32 -22.73
C GLN A 308 3.27 28.16 -23.06
N GLU A 309 2.84 28.48 -24.27
CA GLU A 309 1.45 28.31 -24.72
C GLU A 309 1.04 26.83 -24.72
N ARG A 310 1.90 25.92 -25.21
CA ARG A 310 1.63 24.48 -25.15
C ARG A 310 1.57 23.94 -23.72
N CYS A 311 2.45 24.41 -22.83
CA CYS A 311 2.40 24.06 -21.40
C CYS A 311 1.06 24.48 -20.79
N HIS A 312 0.61 25.72 -21.02
CA HIS A 312 -0.67 26.21 -20.53
C HIS A 312 -1.85 25.41 -21.10
N SER A 313 -1.80 25.03 -22.37
CA SER A 313 -2.82 24.19 -23.00
C SER A 313 -2.89 22.80 -22.35
N LEU A 314 -1.75 22.14 -22.16
CA LEU A 314 -1.67 20.82 -21.52
C LEU A 314 -2.09 20.88 -20.05
N GLU A 315 -1.70 21.91 -19.31
CA GLU A 315 -2.13 22.12 -17.92
C GLU A 315 -3.65 22.34 -17.85
N SER A 316 -4.23 23.09 -18.78
CA SER A 316 -5.68 23.30 -18.86
C SER A 316 -6.44 22.00 -19.17
N GLU A 317 -5.90 21.18 -20.07
CA GLU A 317 -6.49 19.87 -20.40
C GLU A 317 -6.40 18.89 -19.23
N LEU A 318 -5.26 18.87 -18.55
CA LEU A 318 -5.03 18.05 -17.36
C LEU A 318 -5.94 18.50 -16.20
N GLN A 319 -6.15 19.81 -16.03
CA GLN A 319 -7.15 20.35 -15.11
C GLN A 319 -8.58 19.97 -15.50
N ARG A 320 -8.93 19.96 -16.79
CA ARG A 320 -10.27 19.55 -17.26
C ARG A 320 -10.54 18.08 -16.95
N VAL A 321 -9.59 17.19 -17.25
CA VAL A 321 -9.69 15.76 -16.98
C VAL A 321 -9.74 15.48 -15.48
N ASN A 322 -8.86 16.12 -14.70
CA ASN A 322 -8.87 15.99 -13.24
C ASN A 322 -10.13 16.59 -12.62
N GLY A 323 -10.64 17.70 -13.12
CA GLY A 323 -11.85 18.36 -12.63
C GLY A 323 -13.08 17.47 -12.74
N ALA A 324 -13.26 16.77 -13.86
CA ALA A 324 -14.34 15.82 -14.03
C ALA A 324 -14.25 14.64 -13.05
N GLN A 325 -13.04 14.12 -12.82
CA GLN A 325 -12.79 13.03 -11.88
C GLN A 325 -12.97 13.47 -10.42
N LEU A 326 -12.48 14.67 -10.06
CA LEU A 326 -12.66 15.28 -8.75
C LEU A 326 -14.15 15.52 -8.46
N ALA A 327 -14.92 15.98 -9.45
CA ALA A 327 -16.36 16.15 -9.31
C ALA A 327 -17.08 14.81 -9.09
N ARG A 328 -16.67 13.73 -9.77
CA ARG A 328 -17.19 12.37 -9.53
C ARG A 328 -16.84 11.86 -8.13
N ASN A 329 -15.61 12.08 -7.68
CA ASN A 329 -15.16 11.71 -6.33
C ASN A 329 -15.92 12.49 -5.26
N ASN A 330 -16.07 13.81 -5.41
CA ASN A 330 -16.87 14.64 -4.50
C ASN A 330 -18.34 14.20 -4.48
N ARG A 331 -18.93 13.85 -5.63
CA ARG A 331 -20.31 13.28 -5.67
C ARG A 331 -20.39 11.91 -4.98
N ARG A 332 -19.33 11.10 -5.05
CA ARG A 332 -19.25 9.82 -4.32
C ARG A 332 -19.14 10.08 -2.82
N GLU A 333 -18.22 10.93 -2.40
CA GLU A 333 -18.00 11.29 -1.00
C GLU A 333 -19.24 11.94 -0.37
N ASN A 334 -19.91 12.84 -1.08
CA ASN A 334 -21.18 13.42 -0.63
C ASN A 334 -22.31 12.39 -0.52
N ARG A 335 -22.31 11.35 -1.36
CA ARG A 335 -23.23 10.20 -1.23
C ARG A 335 -22.88 9.34 0.00
N LEU A 336 -21.60 9.13 0.28
CA LEU A 336 -21.14 8.43 1.49
C LEU A 336 -21.49 9.22 2.76
N LYS A 337 -21.32 10.55 2.76
CA LYS A 337 -21.64 11.46 3.87
C LYS A 337 -23.14 11.57 4.17
N ARG A 338 -24.01 11.53 3.14
CA ARG A 338 -25.47 11.66 3.33
C ARG A 338 -26.13 10.36 3.80
N ASN A 339 -25.51 9.21 3.57
CA ASN A 339 -26.13 7.94 3.91
C ASN A 339 -25.62 7.46 5.27
N ARG A 340 -26.43 7.66 6.31
CA ARG A 340 -26.10 7.28 7.70
C ARG A 340 -25.70 5.80 7.82
N PHE A 341 -26.27 4.93 7.00
CA PHE A 341 -25.91 3.51 6.91
C PHE A 341 -24.52 3.26 6.32
N VAL A 342 -24.02 4.14 5.46
CA VAL A 342 -22.66 4.06 4.91
C VAL A 342 -21.64 4.54 5.94
N ILE A 343 -21.90 5.62 6.67
CA ILE A 343 -21.04 6.04 7.80
C ILE A 343 -21.00 4.94 8.86
N GLN A 344 -22.16 4.35 9.18
CA GLN A 344 -22.23 3.22 10.10
C GLN A 344 -21.51 1.99 9.53
N GLY A 345 -21.58 1.76 8.22
CA GLY A 345 -20.81 0.74 7.51
C GLY A 345 -19.31 1.00 7.48
N GLU A 346 -18.86 2.25 7.40
CA GLU A 346 -17.44 2.64 7.48
C GLU A 346 -16.91 2.54 8.92
N LEU A 347 -17.67 2.95 9.93
CA LEU A 347 -17.36 2.68 11.34
C LEU A 347 -17.35 1.17 11.64
N THR A 348 -18.20 0.40 10.95
CA THR A 348 -18.17 -1.06 11.01
C THR A 348 -16.97 -1.61 10.24
N ARG A 349 -16.51 -0.95 9.17
CA ARG A 349 -15.27 -1.27 8.44
C ARG A 349 -14.01 -0.94 9.23
N GLU A 350 -14.01 0.12 10.04
CA GLU A 350 -12.91 0.44 10.96
C GLU A 350 -12.79 -0.60 12.09
N ARG A 351 -13.90 -1.28 12.41
CA ARG A 351 -13.92 -2.50 13.23
C ARG A 351 -13.69 -3.78 12.42
N ASN A 352 -13.77 -3.69 11.09
CA ASN A 352 -13.63 -4.81 10.19
C ASN A 352 -12.15 -5.05 9.91
N ILE A 353 -11.55 -5.87 10.76
CA ILE A 353 -10.18 -6.31 10.55
C ILE A 353 -10.08 -7.45 9.50
N ALA A 354 -11.11 -7.71 8.70
CA ALA A 354 -11.10 -8.79 7.71
C ALA A 354 -9.97 -8.63 6.69
N ARG A 355 -9.60 -7.38 6.36
CA ARG A 355 -8.47 -7.09 5.47
C ARG A 355 -7.16 -7.56 6.10
N GLU A 356 -6.92 -7.21 7.36
CA GLU A 356 -5.76 -7.63 8.14
C GLU A 356 -5.71 -9.15 8.31
N MET A 357 -6.86 -9.77 8.60
CA MET A 357 -6.98 -11.23 8.71
C MET A 357 -6.66 -11.92 7.38
N HIS A 358 -7.20 -11.42 6.27
CA HIS A 358 -6.94 -11.93 4.93
C HIS A 358 -5.44 -11.87 4.60
N PHE A 359 -4.80 -10.73 4.88
CA PHE A 359 -3.36 -10.58 4.71
C PHE A 359 -2.56 -11.56 5.59
N CYS A 360 -2.92 -11.70 6.87
CA CYS A 360 -2.25 -12.67 7.76
C CYS A 360 -2.45 -14.13 7.33
N SER A 361 -3.57 -14.45 6.68
CA SER A 361 -3.80 -15.76 6.06
C SER A 361 -2.94 -15.98 4.83
N GLY A 362 -2.72 -14.93 4.03
CA GLY A 362 -1.73 -14.93 2.94
C GLY A 362 -0.30 -15.14 3.43
N GLY A 363 0.03 -14.65 4.64
CA GLY A 363 1.31 -14.85 5.31
C GLY A 363 2.40 -13.87 4.89
N PHE A 364 3.43 -13.74 5.74
CA PHE A 364 4.54 -12.78 5.57
C PHE A 364 5.88 -13.39 5.99
N LEU A 365 6.98 -12.87 5.44
CA LEU A 365 8.33 -13.17 5.94
C LEU A 365 8.62 -12.29 7.16
N LEU A 366 8.77 -12.92 8.33
CA LEU A 366 9.10 -12.28 9.60
C LEU A 366 10.43 -12.81 10.13
N GLU A 367 11.16 -12.02 10.91
CA GLU A 367 12.29 -12.55 11.68
C GLU A 367 11.74 -13.16 12.97
N LYS A 368 11.79 -14.49 13.06
CA LYS A 368 11.42 -15.22 14.27
C LYS A 368 12.64 -15.39 15.16
N ILE A 369 12.50 -15.06 16.43
CA ILE A 369 13.55 -15.27 17.44
C ILE A 369 13.38 -16.68 18.04
N ARG A 370 14.51 -17.39 18.16
CA ARG A 370 14.58 -18.69 18.84
C ARG A 370 14.66 -18.49 20.34
N ALA A 371 13.78 -19.16 21.08
CA ALA A 371 13.68 -19.00 22.53
C ALA A 371 14.96 -19.37 23.31
N HIS A 372 15.76 -20.34 22.82
CA HIS A 372 16.92 -20.90 23.54
C HIS A 372 18.21 -20.11 23.35
N ASN A 373 18.45 -19.56 22.15
CA ASN A 373 19.72 -18.90 21.83
C ASN A 373 19.55 -17.45 21.33
N GLY A 374 18.31 -16.94 21.29
CA GLY A 374 18.02 -15.62 20.74
C GLY A 374 18.28 -15.48 19.24
N LYS A 375 18.71 -16.53 18.53
CA LYS A 375 19.07 -16.41 17.11
C LYS A 375 17.84 -15.99 16.28
N ARG A 376 18.03 -14.94 15.47
CA ARG A 376 17.06 -14.46 14.49
C ARG A 376 17.06 -15.36 13.26
N GLU A 377 15.88 -15.77 12.83
CA GLU A 377 15.69 -16.57 11.62
C GLU A 377 14.52 -16.03 10.81
N ILE A 378 14.73 -15.75 9.53
CA ILE A 378 13.65 -15.39 8.63
C ILE A 378 12.74 -16.61 8.45
N ARG A 379 11.45 -16.43 8.72
CA ARG A 379 10.43 -17.46 8.62
C ARG A 379 9.23 -16.88 7.88
N PHE A 380 8.64 -17.68 7.00
CA PHE A 380 7.32 -17.37 6.51
C PHE A 380 6.32 -17.71 7.60
N VAL A 381 5.49 -16.76 8.00
CA VAL A 381 4.52 -16.87 9.09
C VAL A 381 3.13 -16.55 8.56
N SER A 382 2.15 -17.39 8.86
CA SER A 382 0.74 -17.18 8.50
C SER A 382 -0.20 -17.57 9.63
N ILE A 383 -1.40 -17.00 9.61
CA ILE A 383 -2.48 -17.33 10.54
C ILE A 383 -3.62 -17.98 9.76
N THR A 384 -4.06 -19.15 10.20
CA THR A 384 -5.29 -19.80 9.69
C THR A 384 -6.41 -19.52 10.69
N PRO A 385 -7.32 -18.56 10.42
CA PRO A 385 -8.35 -18.14 11.37
C PRO A 385 -9.30 -19.27 11.73
N ASP A 386 -9.70 -20.07 10.74
CA ASP A 386 -10.68 -21.16 10.91
C ASP A 386 -10.18 -22.23 11.88
N ASP A 387 -8.89 -22.56 11.81
CA ASP A 387 -8.26 -23.54 12.69
C ASP A 387 -7.75 -22.92 14.01
N PHE A 388 -7.75 -21.59 14.15
CA PHE A 388 -7.05 -20.87 15.22
C PHE A 388 -5.57 -21.25 15.31
N MET A 389 -4.86 -21.30 14.18
CA MET A 389 -3.45 -21.74 14.14
C MET A 389 -2.51 -20.66 13.62
N LEU A 390 -1.42 -20.41 14.35
CA LEU A 390 -0.25 -19.67 13.86
C LEU A 390 0.78 -20.66 13.31
N ARG A 391 1.12 -20.55 12.03
CA ARG A 391 2.01 -21.47 11.32
C ARG A 391 3.28 -20.75 10.87
N TRP A 392 4.42 -21.42 10.87
CA TRP A 392 5.64 -20.90 10.28
C TRP A 392 6.57 -21.96 9.67
N CYS A 393 7.28 -21.60 8.60
CA CYS A 393 8.26 -22.43 7.91
C CYS A 393 9.53 -21.66 7.49
N LYS A 394 10.59 -22.39 7.09
CA LYS A 394 11.87 -21.78 6.66
C LYS A 394 11.82 -21.20 5.24
N SER A 395 11.00 -21.77 4.36
CA SER A 395 10.96 -21.42 2.94
C SER A 395 9.53 -21.46 2.42
N LEU A 396 9.21 -20.50 1.54
CA LEU A 396 7.97 -20.43 0.76
C LEU A 396 7.73 -21.72 -0.04
N THR A 397 8.79 -22.31 -0.62
CA THR A 397 8.69 -23.54 -1.43
C THR A 397 8.42 -24.80 -0.60
N SER A 398 8.67 -24.74 0.72
CA SER A 398 8.51 -25.86 1.65
C SER A 398 7.10 -25.94 2.27
N MET A 399 6.13 -25.28 1.66
CA MET A 399 4.74 -25.21 2.14
C MET A 399 4.03 -26.57 2.30
N SER A 400 4.56 -27.68 1.77
CA SER A 400 3.78 -28.92 1.69
C SER A 400 3.99 -29.93 2.82
N ARG A 401 5.04 -29.87 3.68
CA ARG A 401 5.29 -31.02 4.61
C ARG A 401 5.75 -30.74 6.05
N ARG A 402 6.37 -29.60 6.39
CA ARG A 402 6.92 -29.40 7.76
C ARG A 402 6.75 -27.97 8.27
N HIS A 403 5.51 -27.63 8.60
CA HIS A 403 5.20 -26.39 9.32
C HIS A 403 5.37 -26.59 10.81
N SER A 404 6.09 -25.68 11.44
CA SER A 404 5.92 -25.48 12.87
C SER A 404 4.58 -24.77 13.07
N LYS A 405 3.83 -25.19 14.08
CA LYS A 405 2.49 -24.69 14.33
C LYS A 405 2.30 -24.39 15.82
N PHE A 406 1.45 -23.42 16.11
CA PHE A 406 1.06 -23.02 17.44
C PHE A 406 -0.45 -22.82 17.45
N ASP A 407 -1.12 -23.47 18.39
CA ASP A 407 -2.56 -23.30 18.60
C ASP A 407 -2.79 -21.99 19.34
N LEU A 408 -3.53 -21.07 18.72
CA LEU A 408 -3.83 -19.76 19.27
C LEU A 408 -4.75 -19.84 20.49
N ARG A 409 -5.48 -20.95 20.68
CA ARG A 409 -6.30 -21.18 21.88
C ARG A 409 -5.45 -21.29 23.16
N ASP A 410 -4.18 -21.70 23.02
CA ASP A 410 -3.23 -21.77 24.14
C ASP A 410 -2.60 -20.40 24.48
N THR A 411 -2.99 -19.33 23.77
CA THR A 411 -2.45 -17.99 23.99
C THR A 411 -2.98 -17.40 25.29
N ILE A 412 -2.09 -16.95 26.16
CA ILE A 412 -2.45 -16.29 27.44
C ILE A 412 -2.18 -14.79 27.43
N LYS A 413 -1.24 -14.34 26.59
CA LYS A 413 -0.79 -12.95 26.54
C LYS A 413 -0.22 -12.60 25.17
N LEU A 414 -0.48 -11.37 24.74
CA LEU A 414 0.12 -10.75 23.56
C LEU A 414 0.83 -9.47 23.99
N ASP A 415 2.14 -9.41 23.78
CA ASP A 415 2.91 -8.17 23.96
C ASP A 415 3.22 -7.53 22.62
N TYR A 416 3.08 -6.21 22.56
CA TYR A 416 3.42 -5.37 21.40
C TYR A 416 4.32 -4.21 21.85
N GLY A 417 5.20 -3.74 20.97
CA GLY A 417 5.98 -2.54 21.26
C GLY A 417 7.17 -2.84 22.18
N ILE A 418 7.42 -1.94 23.13
CA ILE A 418 8.53 -2.04 24.10
C ILE A 418 8.38 -3.25 25.03
N ALA A 419 7.14 -3.72 25.26
CA ALA A 419 6.88 -4.91 26.05
C ALA A 419 7.19 -6.22 25.30
N ALA A 420 7.34 -6.18 23.97
CA ALA A 420 7.64 -7.38 23.19
C ALA A 420 9.07 -7.87 23.51
N ARG A 421 9.21 -9.15 23.83
CA ARG A 421 10.51 -9.76 24.16
C ARG A 421 11.51 -9.62 23.03
N ALA A 422 11.05 -9.59 21.77
CA ALA A 422 11.92 -9.34 20.62
C ALA A 422 12.71 -8.03 20.73
N TYR A 423 12.06 -6.95 21.18
CA TYR A 423 12.71 -5.66 21.39
C TYR A 423 13.66 -5.70 22.60
N ILE A 424 13.24 -6.35 23.69
CA ILE A 424 14.06 -6.49 24.91
C ILE A 424 15.40 -7.20 24.61
N LEU A 425 15.40 -8.19 23.72
CA LEU A 425 16.60 -8.93 23.34
C LEU A 425 17.53 -8.16 22.38
N PHE A 426 16.99 -7.21 21.61
CA PHE A 426 17.71 -6.51 20.54
C PHE A 426 17.43 -4.99 20.53
N PRO A 427 17.61 -4.27 21.65
CA PRO A 427 17.12 -2.90 21.81
C PRO A 427 17.76 -1.88 20.85
N ASP A 428 18.97 -2.17 20.36
CA ASP A 428 19.74 -1.30 19.46
C ASP A 428 19.49 -1.59 17.97
N ASP A 429 19.08 -2.81 17.65
CA ASP A 429 18.95 -3.29 16.26
C ASP A 429 17.53 -3.15 15.71
N VAL A 430 16.51 -3.21 16.59
CA VAL A 430 15.11 -3.28 16.16
C VAL A 430 14.26 -2.19 16.81
N LEU A 431 13.30 -1.68 16.04
CA LEU A 431 12.36 -0.67 16.52
C LEU A 431 11.19 -1.36 17.24
N PRO A 432 10.77 -0.87 18.42
CA PRO A 432 9.80 -1.59 19.23
C PRO A 432 8.43 -1.73 18.55
N TRP A 433 7.99 -0.74 17.77
CA TRP A 433 6.70 -0.78 17.06
C TRP A 433 6.64 -1.79 15.90
N MET A 434 7.75 -2.45 15.60
CA MET A 434 7.88 -3.55 14.63
C MET A 434 7.84 -4.92 15.30
N CYS A 435 7.78 -4.97 16.63
CA CYS A 435 7.93 -6.19 17.42
C CYS A 435 6.61 -6.59 18.08
N PHE A 436 6.34 -7.89 18.07
CA PHE A 436 5.30 -8.49 18.91
C PHE A 436 5.75 -9.85 19.46
N SER A 437 5.14 -10.29 20.55
CA SER A 437 5.46 -11.57 21.19
C SER A 437 4.17 -12.23 21.69
N VAL A 438 3.97 -13.49 21.34
CA VAL A 438 2.81 -14.29 21.72
C VAL A 438 3.23 -15.28 22.79
N TYR A 439 2.50 -15.36 23.89
CA TYR A 439 2.84 -16.23 25.02
C TYR A 439 1.81 -17.33 25.18
N ASN A 440 2.31 -18.53 25.43
CA ASN A 440 1.52 -19.60 26.04
C ASN A 440 2.04 -19.91 27.44
N THR A 441 1.47 -20.92 28.08
CA THR A 441 1.86 -21.36 29.42
C THR A 441 3.29 -21.90 29.51
N ARG A 442 3.94 -22.21 28.39
CA ARG A 442 5.26 -22.88 28.36
C ARG A 442 6.40 -21.98 27.88
N ARG A 443 6.14 -21.06 26.94
CA ARG A 443 7.16 -20.22 26.29
C ARG A 443 6.54 -19.04 25.56
N SER A 444 7.40 -18.15 25.08
CA SER A 444 7.04 -17.08 24.16
C SER A 444 7.44 -17.39 22.71
N PHE A 445 6.74 -16.77 21.78
CA PHE A 445 7.01 -16.77 20.35
C PHE A 445 7.19 -15.33 19.91
N ASP A 446 8.45 -14.94 19.68
CA ASP A 446 8.84 -13.54 19.49
C ASP A 446 9.16 -13.29 18.01
N PHE A 447 8.61 -12.21 17.46
CA PHE A 447 8.68 -11.87 16.04
C PHE A 447 9.04 -10.39 15.83
N ILE A 448 9.80 -10.13 14.75
CA ILE A 448 10.09 -8.79 14.22
C ILE A 448 9.51 -8.71 12.80
N CYS A 449 8.69 -7.70 12.56
CA CYS A 449 8.06 -7.45 11.27
C CYS A 449 8.97 -6.61 10.35
N PRO A 450 8.83 -6.76 9.01
CA PRO A 450 9.58 -5.96 8.04
C PRO A 450 9.10 -4.51 7.97
N ASP A 451 7.82 -4.26 8.19
CA ASP A 451 7.19 -2.94 8.17
C ASP A 451 6.08 -2.79 9.25
N GLU A 452 5.64 -1.55 9.47
CA GLU A 452 4.62 -1.22 10.49
C GLU A 452 3.24 -1.81 10.16
N ASP A 453 2.91 -1.96 8.87
CA ASP A 453 1.63 -2.49 8.42
C ASP A 453 1.54 -4.00 8.64
N THR A 454 2.64 -4.72 8.44
CA THR A 454 2.75 -6.14 8.76
C THR A 454 2.57 -6.35 10.27
N ALA A 455 3.22 -5.53 11.11
CA ALA A 455 3.01 -5.58 12.56
C ALA A 455 1.55 -5.32 12.94
N ARG A 456 0.92 -4.32 12.31
CA ARG A 456 -0.50 -3.99 12.49
C ARG A 456 -1.40 -5.17 12.15
N CYS A 457 -1.19 -5.80 11.00
CA CYS A 457 -1.98 -6.95 10.54
C CYS A 457 -1.93 -8.10 11.56
N PHE A 458 -0.73 -8.49 12.00
CA PHE A 458 -0.57 -9.60 12.95
C PHE A 458 -1.17 -9.25 14.32
N VAL A 459 -0.86 -8.08 14.87
CA VAL A 459 -1.33 -7.70 16.21
C VAL A 459 -2.86 -7.61 16.26
N LEU A 460 -3.50 -6.98 15.26
CA LEU A 460 -4.96 -6.88 15.21
C LEU A 460 -5.63 -8.24 14.98
N THR A 461 -5.09 -9.06 14.07
CA THR A 461 -5.61 -10.41 13.79
C THR A 461 -5.53 -11.30 15.02
N LEU A 462 -4.36 -11.34 15.69
CA LEU A 462 -4.17 -12.11 16.92
C LEU A 462 -5.10 -11.61 18.04
N SER A 463 -5.22 -10.29 18.20
CA SER A 463 -6.11 -9.68 19.20
C SER A 463 -7.58 -9.99 18.97
N ARG A 464 -8.01 -10.18 17.73
CA ARG A 464 -9.39 -10.54 17.41
C ARG A 464 -9.68 -12.02 17.61
N LEU A 465 -8.75 -12.88 17.17
CA LEU A 465 -8.87 -14.33 17.35
C LEU A 465 -8.78 -14.71 18.83
N CYS A 466 -7.96 -13.97 19.60
CA CYS A 466 -7.72 -14.20 21.02
C CYS A 466 -8.21 -12.99 21.84
N HIS A 467 -9.50 -12.66 21.75
CA HIS A 467 -10.03 -11.41 22.32
C HIS A 467 -9.96 -11.29 23.84
N ASP A 468 -9.86 -12.41 24.56
CA ASP A 468 -9.84 -12.47 26.02
C ASP A 468 -8.43 -12.45 26.63
N ILE A 469 -7.37 -12.40 25.81
CA ILE A 469 -6.00 -12.45 26.32
C ILE A 469 -5.51 -11.08 26.81
N GLN A 470 -4.59 -11.09 27.76
CA GLN A 470 -3.93 -9.86 28.21
C GLN A 470 -3.13 -9.22 27.06
N GLY A 471 -3.33 -7.92 26.85
CA GLY A 471 -2.63 -7.15 25.81
C GLY A 471 -3.30 -7.13 24.44
N ALA A 472 -4.48 -7.73 24.29
CA ALA A 472 -5.26 -7.66 23.06
C ALA A 472 -5.65 -6.21 22.68
N ILE A 473 -5.39 -5.83 21.43
CA ILE A 473 -5.72 -4.53 20.84
C ILE A 473 -6.91 -4.70 19.89
N GLN A 474 -8.09 -4.24 20.32
CA GLN A 474 -9.37 -4.58 19.68
C GLN A 474 -9.69 -3.80 18.39
N SER A 475 -8.99 -2.71 18.09
CA SER A 475 -9.31 -1.87 16.92
C SER A 475 -8.08 -1.19 16.34
N THR A 476 -8.18 -0.79 15.08
CA THR A 476 -7.13 -0.07 14.36
C THR A 476 -6.73 1.23 15.04
N ASP A 477 -7.68 1.98 15.60
CA ASP A 477 -7.35 3.24 16.30
C ASP A 477 -6.69 3.01 17.66
N LYS A 478 -7.08 1.94 18.38
CA LYS A 478 -6.35 1.51 19.57
C LYS A 478 -4.92 1.09 19.20
N PHE A 479 -4.72 0.43 18.06
CA PHE A 479 -3.39 0.11 17.55
C PHE A 479 -2.57 1.35 17.20
N LYS A 480 -3.14 2.32 16.46
CA LYS A 480 -2.49 3.60 16.15
C LYS A 480 -2.06 4.32 17.43
N SER A 481 -2.94 4.35 18.43
CA SER A 481 -2.67 4.95 19.74
C SER A 481 -1.55 4.21 20.48
N ALA A 482 -1.61 2.87 20.54
CA ALA A 482 -0.58 2.04 21.15
C ALA A 482 0.79 2.22 20.46
N LYS A 483 0.81 2.31 19.13
CA LYS A 483 2.01 2.61 18.33
C LYS A 483 2.56 4.00 18.65
N GLY A 484 1.70 5.02 18.72
CA GLY A 484 2.08 6.38 19.10
C GLY A 484 2.72 6.43 20.49
N TRP A 485 2.07 5.82 21.48
CA TRP A 485 2.60 5.71 22.84
C TRP A 485 3.92 4.94 22.92
N CYS A 486 4.05 3.85 22.15
CA CYS A 486 5.29 3.11 22.02
C CYS A 486 6.45 4.00 21.51
N LYS A 487 6.21 4.83 20.48
CA LYS A 487 7.20 5.79 19.96
C LYS A 487 7.60 6.83 21.00
N VAL A 488 6.63 7.36 21.77
CA VAL A 488 6.88 8.32 22.85
C VAL A 488 7.74 7.70 23.95
N GLN A 489 7.37 6.51 24.43
CA GLN A 489 8.11 5.79 25.47
C GLN A 489 9.53 5.44 25.02
N TYR A 490 9.68 4.97 23.77
CA TYR A 490 10.99 4.64 23.20
C TYR A 490 11.91 5.87 23.16
N ARG A 491 11.38 7.02 22.73
CA ARG A 491 12.13 8.29 22.74
C ARG A 491 12.52 8.71 24.16
N CYS A 492 11.60 8.61 25.11
CA CYS A 492 11.89 8.91 26.52
C CYS A 492 13.03 8.02 27.05
N MET A 493 12.97 6.72 26.78
CA MET A 493 13.98 5.76 27.20
C MET A 493 15.35 6.05 26.57
N ARG A 494 15.41 6.32 25.26
CA ARG A 494 16.65 6.67 24.55
C ARG A 494 17.27 7.97 25.01
N GLU A 495 16.47 8.96 25.38
CA GLU A 495 16.95 10.25 25.85
C GLU A 495 17.22 10.26 27.37
N GLY A 496 16.98 9.16 28.09
CA GLY A 496 17.11 9.08 29.55
C GLY A 496 16.15 10.02 30.29
N LYS A 497 14.96 10.27 29.71
CA LYS A 497 13.95 11.18 30.25
C LYS A 497 12.76 10.40 30.80
N THR A 498 12.17 10.90 31.89
CA THR A 498 10.85 10.46 32.32
C THR A 498 9.78 11.00 31.36
N LEU A 499 8.64 10.31 31.26
CA LEU A 499 7.52 10.76 30.41
C LEU A 499 7.07 12.19 30.76
N GLY A 500 6.97 12.50 32.06
CA GLY A 500 6.61 13.84 32.53
C GLY A 500 7.61 14.90 32.08
N ARG A 501 8.92 14.61 32.09
CA ARG A 501 9.95 15.53 31.58
C ARG A 501 9.82 15.75 30.07
N ALA A 502 9.61 14.68 29.29
CA ALA A 502 9.41 14.79 27.85
C ALA A 502 8.16 15.62 27.50
N MET A 503 7.06 15.44 28.25
CA MET A 503 5.85 16.25 28.09
C MET A 503 6.07 17.73 28.45
N LEU A 504 6.76 18.03 29.56
CA LEU A 504 7.10 19.41 29.93
C LEU A 504 7.98 20.08 28.87
N GLU A 505 8.94 19.37 28.29
CA GLU A 505 9.77 19.90 27.20
C GLU A 505 8.94 20.15 25.93
N ALA A 506 8.00 19.26 25.59
CA ALA A 506 7.09 19.47 24.46
C ALA A 506 6.20 20.70 24.67
N LEU A 507 5.65 20.89 25.86
CA LEU A 507 4.86 22.08 26.22
C LEU A 507 5.68 23.37 26.15
N ARG A 508 6.96 23.33 26.55
CA ARG A 508 7.87 24.48 26.44
C ARG A 508 8.28 24.82 25.01
N ARG A 509 8.29 23.84 24.10
CA ARG A 509 8.63 24.03 22.68
C ARG A 509 7.42 24.40 21.81
N GLY A 510 6.21 24.08 22.27
CA GLY A 510 5.00 24.49 21.58
C GLY A 510 4.96 26.02 21.45
N PRO A 511 4.44 26.57 20.34
CA PRO A 511 4.18 28.00 20.26
C PRO A 511 3.33 28.37 21.47
N ALA A 512 3.74 29.43 22.20
CA ALA A 512 2.95 29.93 23.31
C ALA A 512 1.50 30.05 22.80
N PRO A 513 0.51 29.46 23.50
CA PRO A 513 -0.87 29.56 23.06
C PRO A 513 -1.12 31.04 22.81
N PRO A 514 -1.68 31.42 21.65
CA PRO A 514 -1.89 32.82 21.33
C PRO A 514 -2.60 33.41 22.55
N LEU A 515 -1.92 34.34 23.24
CA LEU A 515 -2.45 35.00 24.41
C LEU A 515 -3.82 35.47 23.96
N GLN A 516 -4.88 34.84 24.45
CA GLN A 516 -6.23 35.28 24.20
C GLN A 516 -6.26 36.67 24.83
N THR A 517 -6.01 37.68 24.00
CA THR A 517 -6.18 39.07 24.34
C THR A 517 -7.64 39.16 24.74
N SER A 518 -7.86 39.21 26.05
CA SER A 518 -9.16 39.21 26.70
C SER A 518 -9.96 40.50 26.44
N ALA A 519 -9.82 41.08 25.25
CA ALA A 519 -10.36 42.36 24.84
C ALA A 519 -11.83 42.33 24.42
N THR A 520 -12.47 41.15 24.34
CA THR A 520 -13.91 41.06 24.11
C THR A 520 -14.56 40.16 25.15
N ARG A 521 -14.64 40.69 26.38
CA ARG A 521 -15.76 40.36 27.28
C ARG A 521 -17.05 40.70 26.56
N HIS A 522 -17.59 39.77 25.78
CA HIS A 522 -19.02 39.75 25.53
C HIS A 522 -19.69 39.44 26.85
N THR A 523 -20.15 40.50 27.53
CA THR A 523 -21.20 40.44 28.53
C THR A 523 -22.41 39.76 27.90
N ARG A 524 -22.48 38.43 28.00
CA ARG A 524 -23.74 37.71 27.89
C ARG A 524 -24.59 38.18 29.06
N ALA A 525 -25.45 39.15 28.79
CA ALA A 525 -26.52 39.54 29.68
C ALA A 525 -27.29 38.27 30.06
N PHE A 526 -27.26 37.94 31.34
CA PHE A 526 -28.19 36.99 31.96
C PHE A 526 -29.60 37.48 31.64
N ARG A 527 -30.31 36.78 30.75
CA ARG A 527 -31.77 36.93 30.65
C ARG A 527 -32.37 36.26 31.88
N PRO A 528 -33.12 36.99 32.73
CA PRO A 528 -33.89 36.35 33.79
C PRO A 528 -34.99 35.50 33.15
N LEU A 529 -35.09 34.25 33.61
CA LEU A 529 -36.21 33.37 33.32
C LEU A 529 -37.47 33.99 33.96
N ARG A 530 -38.52 34.16 33.15
CA ARG A 530 -39.90 34.38 33.60
C ARG A 530 -40.69 33.12 33.34
#